data_AF-A0A7C9BDH9-F1
#
_entry.id   AF-A0A7C9BDH9-F1
#
_cell.length_a   1.000
_cell.length_b   1.000
_cell.length_c   1.000
_cell.angle_alpha   90.00
_cell.angle_beta   90.00
_cell.angle_gamma   90.00
#
_symmetry.space_group_name_H-M   'P 1'
#
loop_
_entity.id
_entity.type
_entity.pdbx_description
1 polymer ?
#
loop_
_entity_poly.entity_id
_entity_poly.type
_entity_poly.pdbx_seq_one_letter_code
_entity_poly.pdbx_strand_id
1 'polypeptide(L)'
;MPKLDRSDFKYNAKVFEKTCLWCGTVYFASRSTAKYCSSTCRGYANQAKNSEEVLPYDETDKMISALLSENAYLKGQLQRYVFENQQLQDKLNQQMPPKD
;
A
#
# COMPACT_ATOMS: atom_id res chain seq x y z
N MET A 1 7.28 10.55 -12.77
CA MET A 1 7.25 10.53 -11.29
C MET A 1 6.51 11.75 -10.77
N PRO A 2 5.83 11.65 -9.61
CA PRO A 2 5.08 12.76 -9.07
C PRO A 2 6.01 13.91 -8.66
N LYS A 3 5.56 15.14 -8.90
CA LYS A 3 6.23 16.35 -8.44
C LYS A 3 5.72 16.68 -7.05
N LEU A 4 6.51 16.30 -6.04
CA LEU A 4 6.14 16.41 -4.63
C LEU A 4 6.61 17.72 -4.00
N ASP A 5 7.57 18.41 -4.63
CA ASP A 5 8.06 19.70 -4.19
C ASP A 5 7.63 20.80 -5.18
N ARG A 6 7.16 21.94 -4.65
CA ARG A 6 6.83 23.13 -5.44
C ARG A 6 8.06 23.74 -6.10
N SER A 7 9.26 23.54 -5.52
CA SER A 7 10.54 24.05 -6.03
C SER A 7 10.95 23.45 -7.39
N ASP A 8 10.39 22.29 -7.74
CA ASP A 8 10.55 21.65 -9.06
C ASP A 8 9.99 22.49 -10.23
N PHE A 9 9.22 23.54 -9.94
CA PHE A 9 8.63 24.44 -10.93
C PHE A 9 9.31 25.81 -10.85
N LYS A 10 9.36 26.50 -12.00
CA LYS A 10 9.83 27.90 -12.06
C LYS A 10 9.10 28.76 -11.02
N TYR A 11 9.80 29.74 -10.44
CA TYR A 11 9.26 30.56 -9.35
C TYR A 11 7.95 31.26 -9.74
N ASN A 12 7.85 31.75 -10.98
CA ASN A 12 6.68 32.42 -11.53
C ASN A 12 5.64 31.47 -12.18
N ALA A 13 5.85 30.16 -12.11
CA ALA A 13 4.88 29.21 -12.65
C ALA A 13 3.59 29.22 -11.84
N LYS A 14 2.45 29.21 -12.53
CA LYS A 14 1.16 28.88 -11.91
C LYS A 14 1.14 27.38 -11.62
N VAL A 15 1.08 27.03 -10.34
CA VAL A 15 1.12 25.64 -9.85
C VAL A 15 -0.07 25.41 -8.94
N PHE A 16 -0.61 24.20 -8.98
CA PHE A 16 -1.77 23.79 -8.20
C PHE A 16 -1.39 22.63 -7.29
N GLU A 17 -1.58 22.79 -5.99
CA GLU A 17 -1.53 21.67 -5.06
C GLU A 17 -2.83 20.85 -5.19
N LYS A 18 -2.68 19.54 -5.32
CA LYS A 18 -3.77 18.60 -5.61
C LYS A 18 -3.53 17.29 -4.89
N THR A 19 -4.61 16.57 -4.63
CA THR A 19 -4.57 15.19 -4.13
C THR A 19 -4.80 14.23 -5.29
N CYS A 20 -3.96 13.21 -5.44
CA CYS A 20 -4.12 12.19 -6.47
C CYS A 20 -5.39 11.38 -6.22
N LEU A 21 -6.28 11.30 -7.22
CA LEU A 21 -7.53 10.53 -7.09
C LEU A 21 -7.33 9.01 -7.06
N TRP A 22 -6.13 8.51 -7.38
CA TRP A 22 -5.83 7.07 -7.33
C TRP A 22 -5.17 6.66 -6.01
N CYS A 23 -4.05 7.30 -5.65
CA CYS A 23 -3.22 6.89 -4.51
C CYS A 23 -3.30 7.83 -3.30
N GLY A 24 -4.06 8.92 -3.36
CA GLY A 24 -4.21 9.88 -2.27
C GLY A 24 -2.98 10.77 -2.00
N THR A 25 -1.87 10.60 -2.71
CA THR A 25 -0.67 11.43 -2.54
C THR A 25 -0.94 12.89 -2.93
N VAL A 26 -0.54 13.83 -2.06
CA VAL A 26 -0.51 15.27 -2.38
C VAL A 26 0.62 15.56 -3.35
N TYR A 27 0.35 16.32 -4.41
CA TYR A 27 1.31 16.64 -5.46
C TYR A 27 1.05 18.02 -6.07
N PHE A 28 2.07 18.56 -6.75
CA PHE A 28 1.98 19.81 -7.48
C PHE A 28 1.79 19.57 -8.98
N ALA A 29 0.81 20.27 -9.57
CA ALA A 29 0.46 20.15 -10.98
C ALA A 29 0.63 21.49 -11.72
N SER A 30 1.00 21.42 -13.00
CA SER A 30 1.04 22.60 -13.89
C SER A 30 -0.34 22.97 -14.46
N ARG A 31 -1.34 22.10 -14.33
CA ARG A 31 -2.71 22.29 -14.85
C ARG A 31 -3.73 22.09 -13.73
N SER A 32 -4.74 22.95 -13.67
CA SER A 32 -5.82 22.87 -12.66
C SER A 32 -6.68 21.61 -12.78
N THR A 33 -6.74 21.02 -13.98
CA THR A 33 -7.51 19.82 -14.33
C THR A 33 -6.77 18.51 -14.09
N ALA A 34 -5.53 18.55 -13.58
CA ALA A 34 -4.78 17.34 -13.27
C ALA A 34 -5.46 16.55 -12.16
N LYS A 35 -5.70 15.25 -12.42
CA LYS A 35 -6.38 14.32 -11.52
C LYS A 35 -5.42 13.33 -10.82
N TYR A 36 -4.28 13.05 -11.43
CA TYR A 36 -3.36 11.99 -11.00
C TYR A 36 -1.94 12.52 -10.91
N CYS A 37 -1.19 12.06 -9.91
CA CYS A 37 0.18 12.50 -9.65
C CYS A 37 1.18 11.96 -10.68
N SER A 38 0.83 10.93 -11.46
CA SER A 38 1.71 10.31 -12.45
C SER A 38 0.93 9.65 -13.60
N SER A 39 1.62 9.37 -14.70
CA SER A 39 1.12 8.54 -15.79
C SER A 39 0.76 7.13 -15.32
N THR A 40 1.51 6.58 -14.37
CA THR A 40 1.24 5.27 -13.77
C THR A 40 -0.10 5.24 -13.04
N CYS A 41 -0.35 6.20 -12.15
CA CYS A 41 -1.65 6.33 -11.45
C CYS A 41 -2.81 6.57 -12.41
N ARG A 42 -2.59 7.32 -13.50
CA ARG A 42 -3.59 7.45 -14.57
C ARG A 42 -3.86 6.12 -15.27
N GLY A 43 -2.81 5.33 -15.53
CA GLY A 43 -2.90 4.01 -16.13
C GLY A 43 -3.71 3.05 -15.25
N TYR A 44 -3.45 3.02 -13.95
CA TYR A 44 -4.22 2.20 -13.01
C TYR A 44 -5.68 2.62 -12.91
N ALA A 45 -5.96 3.93 -12.81
CA ALA A 45 -7.32 4.43 -12.79
C ALA A 45 -8.10 4.10 -14.09
N ASN A 46 -7.43 4.04 -15.24
CA ASN A 46 -8.06 3.63 -16.50
C ASN A 46 -8.29 2.11 -16.56
N GLN A 47 -7.34 1.30 -16.07
CA GLN A 47 -7.50 -0.15 -16.01
C GLN A 47 -8.66 -0.55 -15.09
N ALA A 48 -8.78 0.09 -13.93
CA ALA A 48 -9.88 -0.14 -12.99
C ALA A 48 -11.26 0.10 -13.62
N LYS A 49 -11.41 1.17 -14.40
CA LYS A 49 -12.66 1.47 -15.12
C LYS A 49 -13.00 0.40 -16.15
N ASN A 50 -11.98 -0.12 -16.84
CA ASN A 50 -12.19 -1.16 -17.85
C ASN A 50 -12.48 -2.52 -17.21
N SER A 51 -11.96 -2.79 -16.00
CA SER A 51 -12.26 -4.03 -15.27
C SER A 51 -13.64 -4.03 -14.62
N GLU A 52 -14.21 -2.87 -14.28
CA GLU A 52 -15.58 -2.77 -13.76
C GLU A 52 -16.63 -3.16 -14.83
N GLU A 53 -16.30 -3.11 -16.12
CA GLU A 53 -17.21 -3.44 -17.22
C GLU A 53 -17.35 -4.96 -17.49
N VAL A 54 -16.47 -5.79 -16.92
CA VAL A 54 -16.52 -7.25 -17.08
C VAL A 54 -16.08 -7.94 -15.79
N LEU A 55 -17.03 -8.25 -14.90
CA LEU A 55 -16.79 -9.24 -13.84
C LEU A 55 -17.86 -10.33 -13.86
N PRO A 56 -17.54 -11.56 -14.29
CA PRO A 56 -18.31 -12.73 -13.96
C PRO A 56 -18.05 -13.04 -12.47
N TYR A 57 -19.01 -12.67 -11.63
CA TYR A 57 -18.93 -12.77 -10.15
C TYR A 57 -18.51 -14.15 -9.59
N ASP A 58 -18.63 -15.24 -10.36
CA ASP A 58 -18.35 -16.60 -9.88
C ASP A 58 -16.84 -16.92 -9.74
N GLU A 59 -15.96 -16.31 -10.53
CA GLU A 59 -14.52 -16.58 -10.45
C GLU A 59 -13.86 -15.76 -9.31
N THR A 60 -14.36 -14.55 -9.07
CA THR A 60 -13.86 -13.66 -8.02
C THR A 60 -14.14 -14.20 -6.62
N ASP A 61 -15.30 -14.80 -6.37
CA ASP A 61 -15.66 -15.27 -5.02
C ASP A 61 -14.84 -16.49 -4.58
N LYS A 62 -14.52 -17.39 -5.53
CA LYS A 62 -13.61 -18.52 -5.28
C LYS A 62 -12.20 -18.04 -4.98
N MET A 63 -11.72 -17.04 -5.73
CA MET A 63 -10.41 -16.45 -5.51
C MET A 63 -10.33 -15.70 -4.17
N ILE A 64 -11.36 -14.92 -3.83
CA ILE A 64 -11.48 -14.24 -2.53
C ILE A 64 -11.45 -15.27 -1.39
N SER A 65 -12.22 -16.36 -1.52
CA SER A 65 -12.26 -17.42 -0.51
C SER A 65 -10.91 -18.13 -0.32
N ALA A 66 -10.18 -18.37 -1.41
CA ALA A 66 -8.83 -18.92 -1.37
C ALA A 66 -7.84 -17.97 -0.67
N LEU A 67 -7.85 -16.69 -1.04
CA LEU A 67 -6.99 -15.66 -0.44
C LEU A 67 -7.31 -15.45 1.05
N LEU A 68 -8.57 -15.52 1.46
CA LEU A 68 -8.96 -15.43 2.87
C LEU A 68 -8.46 -16.64 3.67
N SER A 69 -8.52 -17.84 3.08
CA SER A 69 -8.00 -19.07 3.68
C SER A 69 -6.48 -19.01 3.86
N GLU A 70 -5.77 -18.53 2.84
CA GLU A 70 -4.32 -18.31 2.90
C GLU A 70 -3.95 -17.27 3.98
N ASN A 71 -4.69 -16.16 4.06
CA ASN A 71 -4.51 -15.16 5.11
C ASN A 71 -4.71 -15.75 6.51
N ALA A 72 -5.71 -16.60 6.72
CA ALA A 72 -5.94 -17.25 8.01
C ALA A 72 -4.78 -18.18 8.38
N TYR A 73 -4.28 -18.95 7.43
CA TYR A 73 -3.13 -19.85 7.62
C TYR A 73 -1.85 -19.08 7.97
N LEU A 74 -1.52 -18.03 7.22
CA LEU A 74 -0.35 -17.19 7.46
C LEU A 74 -0.42 -16.49 8.82
N LYS A 75 -1.60 -16.02 9.23
CA LYS A 75 -1.81 -15.46 10.58
C LYS A 75 -1.52 -16.48 11.68
N GLY A 76 -2.00 -17.71 11.52
CA GLY A 76 -1.73 -18.79 12.48
C GLY A 76 -0.24 -19.12 12.59
N GLN A 77 0.47 -19.18 11.45
CA GLN A 77 1.92 -19.36 11.46
C GLN A 77 2.66 -18.23 12.16
N LEU A 78 2.33 -16.97 11.85
CA LEU A 78 2.94 -15.81 12.50
C LEU A 78 2.72 -15.82 14.01
N GLN A 79 1.50 -16.13 14.47
CA GLN A 79 1.20 -16.25 15.90
C GLN A 79 2.07 -17.32 16.57
N ARG A 80 2.26 -18.47 15.91
CA ARG A 80 3.14 -19.53 16.41
C ARG A 80 4.59 -19.06 16.51
N TYR A 81 5.14 -18.45 15.45
CA TYR A 81 6.52 -17.97 15.46
C TYR A 81 6.74 -16.86 16.49
N VAL A 82 5.77 -15.99 16.72
CA VAL A 82 5.84 -14.97 17.78
C VAL A 82 5.91 -15.63 19.16
N PHE A 83 5.06 -16.62 19.41
CA PHE A 83 5.06 -17.36 20.67
C PHE A 83 6.39 -18.11 20.90
N GLU A 84 6.87 -18.83 19.91
CA GLU A 84 8.15 -19.56 19.98
C GLU A 84 9.32 -18.62 20.22
N ASN A 85 9.36 -17.47 19.53
CA ASN A 85 10.38 -16.45 19.76
C ASN A 85 10.34 -15.91 21.18
N GLN A 86 9.16 -15.64 21.74
CA GLN A 86 9.04 -15.19 23.12
C GLN A 86 9.60 -16.23 24.10
N GLN A 87 9.24 -17.51 23.92
CA GLN A 87 9.75 -18.60 24.75
C GLN A 87 11.28 -18.73 24.67
N LEU A 88 11.87 -18.52 23.50
CA LEU A 88 13.33 -18.53 23.32
C LEU A 88 13.99 -17.32 24.00
N GLN A 89 13.39 -16.13 23.89
CA GLN A 89 13.88 -14.94 24.58
C GLN A 89 13.83 -15.10 26.11
N ASP A 90 12.75 -15.66 26.64
CA ASP A 90 12.63 -15.91 28.08
C ASP A 90 13.70 -16.89 28.56
N LYS A 91 13.96 -17.96 27.80
CA LYS A 91 15.05 -18.92 28.10
C LYS A 91 16.43 -18.28 28.04
N LEU A 92 16.68 -17.44 27.04
CA LEU A 92 17.93 -16.69 26.93
C LEU A 92 18.13 -15.76 28.14
N ASN A 93 17.09 -15.02 28.52
CA ASN A 93 17.12 -14.13 29.66
C ASN A 93 17.34 -14.88 30.99
N GLN A 94 16.80 -16.10 31.13
CA GLN A 94 17.04 -16.95 32.30
C GLN A 94 18.47 -17.53 32.36
N GLN A 95 19.15 -17.66 31.22
CA GLN A 95 20.53 -18.15 31.15
C GLN A 95 21.58 -17.05 31.29
N MET A 96 21.19 -15.79 31.12
CA MET A 96 22.08 -14.65 31.33
C MET A 96 22.16 -14.31 32.82
N PRO A 97 23.36 -14.15 33.41
CA PRO A 97 23.47 -13.59 34.75
C PRO A 97 22.87 -12.17 34.76
N PRO A 98 22.36 -11.69 35.92
CA PRO A 98 21.86 -10.33 36.01
C PRO A 98 22.92 -9.36 35.49
N LYS A 99 22.52 -8.49 34.55
CA LYS A 99 23.38 -7.38 34.14
C LYS A 99 23.45 -6.42 35.33
N ASP A 100 24.60 -6.42 36.00
CA ASP A 100 25.01 -5.39 36.96
C ASP A 100 24.98 -3.98 36.33
#